data_AF-A0A7C3M1R3-F1
#
_entry.id   AF-A0A7C3M1R3-F1
#
_cell.length_a   1.000
_cell.length_b   1.000
_cell.length_c   1.000
_cell.angle_alpha   90.00
_cell.angle_beta   90.00
_cell.angle_gamma   90.00
#
_symmetry.space_group_name_H-M   'P 1'
#
loop_
_entity.id
_entity.type
_entity.pdbx_description
1 polymer ?
#
loop_
_entity_poly.entity_id
_entity_poly.type
_entity_poly.pdbx_seq_one_letter_code
_entity_poly.pdbx_strand_id
1 'polypeptide(L)' 'MFEATTILAYKSEDGKAVIGGDGQVTFGNAVLKNNATKIRKLYKDKVLAGFAGSTADA' A
#
# COMPACT_ATOMS: atom_id res chain seq x y z
N MET A 1 -9.05 -12.00 12.22
CA MET A 1 -9.01 -10.64 11.68
C MET A 1 -7.97 -10.61 10.57
N PHE A 2 -8.23 -9.97 9.44
CA PHE A 2 -7.20 -9.80 8.40
C PHE A 2 -6.30 -8.64 8.81
N GLU A 3 -5.00 -8.88 8.88
CA GLU A 3 -4.01 -7.80 8.90
C GLU A 3 -3.49 -7.63 7.47
N ALA A 4 -3.64 -6.41 6.97
CA ALA A 4 -3.25 -6.03 5.63
C ALA A 4 -1.86 -5.37 5.64
N THR A 5 -1.46 -4.87 4.48
CA THR A 5 -0.18 -4.19 4.26
C THR A 5 -0.11 -2.86 5.00
N THR A 6 1.08 -2.52 5.47
CA THR A 6 1.46 -1.18 5.94
C THR A 6 1.80 -0.30 4.74
N ILE A 7 1.23 0.90 4.67
CA ILE A 7 1.54 1.89 3.65
C ILE A 7 2.14 3.13 4.33
N LEU A 8 3.28 3.60 3.82
CA LEU A 8 3.97 4.80 4.25
C LEU A 8 4.13 5.74 3.05
N ALA A 9 3.96 7.04 3.28
CA ALA A 9 4.19 8.07 2.26
C ALA A 9 5.02 9.20 2.84
N TYR A 10 5.86 9.78 1.99
CA TYR A 10 6.66 10.96 2.33
C TYR A 10 6.62 11.94 1.16
N LYS A 11 6.52 13.23 1.50
CA LYS A 11 6.67 14.32 0.56
C LYS A 11 7.82 15.20 1.04
N SER A 12 8.85 15.33 0.20
CA SER A 12 9.98 16.21 0.48
C SER A 12 9.61 17.67 0.27
N GLU A 13 10.42 18.54 0.89
CA GLU A 13 10.24 20.00 0.80
C GLU A 13 10.39 20.52 -0.63
N ASP A 14 11.24 19.87 -1.45
CA ASP A 14 11.41 20.17 -2.89
C ASP A 14 10.25 19.67 -3.77
N GLY A 15 9.17 19.15 -3.16
CA GLY A 15 7.93 18.79 -3.84
C GLY A 15 7.90 17.38 -4.42
N LYS A 16 8.94 16.56 -4.26
CA LYS A 16 8.90 15.15 -4.65
C LYS A 16 8.11 14.33 -3.64
N ALA A 17 7.45 13.27 -4.10
CA ALA A 17 6.70 12.37 -3.26
C ALA A 17 7.09 10.93 -3.53
N VAL A 18 7.13 10.13 -2.47
CA VAL A 18 7.33 8.68 -2.51
C VAL A 18 6.27 8.00 -1.67
N ILE A 19 5.87 6.81 -2.10
CA ILE A 19 4.99 5.93 -1.35
C ILE A 19 5.60 4.53 -1.37
N GLY A 20 5.54 3.84 -0.24
CA GLY A 20 6.06 2.50 -0.06
C GLY A 20 5.15 1.70 0.85
N GLY A 21 5.25 0.39 0.76
CA GLY A 21 4.50 -0.51 1.61
C GLY A 21 4.99 -1.93 1.45
N ASP A 22 4.71 -2.76 2.44
CA ASP A 22 4.98 -4.19 2.34
C ASP A 22 3.86 -4.90 1.55
N GLY A 23 4.06 -6.19 1.29
CA GLY A 23 3.11 -7.03 0.56
C GLY A 23 2.50 -8.16 1.40
N GLN A 24 2.67 -8.13 2.72
CA GLN A 24 2.20 -9.19 3.59
C GLN A 24 0.69 -9.13 3.78
N VAL A 25 0.05 -10.29 3.66
CA VAL A 25 -1.35 -10.47 4.05
C VAL A 25 -1.39 -11.60 5.07
N THR A 26 -1.87 -11.28 6.27
CA THR A 26 -1.97 -12.23 7.38
C THR A 26 -3.43 -12.53 7.68
N PHE A 27 -3.75 -13.81 7.87
CA PHE A 27 -5.07 -14.26 8.34
C PHE A 27 -4.91 -15.07 9.62
N GLY A 28 -5.38 -14.52 10.74
CA GLY A 28 -5.11 -15.11 12.05
C GLY A 28 -3.60 -15.14 12.32
N ASN A 29 -3.04 -16.33 12.51
CA ASN A 29 -1.60 -16.52 12.80
C ASN A 29 -0.79 -16.97 11.56
N ALA A 30 -1.39 -16.97 10.37
CA ALA A 30 -0.76 -17.46 9.15
C ALA A 30 -0.55 -16.33 8.12
N VAL A 31 0.65 -16.25 7.57
CA VAL A 31 0.96 -15.40 6.41
C VAL A 31 0.48 -16.10 5.15
N LEU A 32 -0.44 -15.48 4.41
CA LEU A 32 -1.04 -16.05 3.21
C LEU A 32 -0.32 -15.65 1.92
N LYS A 33 0.28 -14.46 1.90
CA LYS A 33 0.91 -13.87 0.71
C LYS A 33 1.93 -12.81 1.12
N ASN A 34 3.03 -12.67 0.37
CA ASN A 34 4.06 -11.65 0.63
C ASN A 34 4.19 -10.58 -0.47
N ASN A 35 3.47 -10.74 -1.59
CA ASN A 35 3.60 -9.91 -2.79
C ASN A 35 2.29 -9.21 -3.14
N ALA A 36 1.50 -8.79 -2.15
CA ALA A 36 0.39 -7.88 -2.40
C ALA A 36 0.94 -6.51 -2.84
N THR A 37 0.40 -5.95 -3.93
CA THR A 37 0.70 -4.58 -4.35
C THR A 37 -0.54 -3.72 -4.12
N LYS A 38 -0.43 -2.81 -3.15
CA LYS A 38 -1.52 -1.91 -2.74
C LYS A 38 -1.24 -0.44 -3.06
N ILE A 39 -0.20 -0.21 -3.86
CA ILE A 39 0.18 1.10 -4.38
C ILE A 39 -0.25 1.16 -5.83
N ARG A 40 -0.98 2.22 -6.19
CA ARG A 40 -1.44 2.49 -7.55
C ARG A 40 -0.99 3.87 -7.99
N LYS A 41 -0.66 3.99 -9.27
CA LYS A 41 -0.49 5.28 -9.94
C LYS A 41 -1.79 5.67 -10.62
N LEU A 42 -2.26 6.89 -10.36
CA LEU A 42 -3.52 7.42 -10.85
C LEU A 42 -3.27 8.72 -11.63
N TYR A 43 -4.30 9.17 -12.35
CA TYR A 43 -4.29 10.43 -13.11
C TYR A 43 -3.02 10.59 -13.96
N LYS A 44 -2.81 9.66 -14.90
CA LYS A 44 -1.64 9.64 -15.80
C LYS A 44 -0.31 9.69 -15.04
N ASP A 45 -0.18 8.84 -14.03
CA ASP A 45 0.99 8.73 -13.16
C ASP A 45 1.34 9.97 -12.33
N LYS A 46 0.45 10.96 -12.24
CA LYS A 46 0.66 12.19 -11.47
C LYS A 46 0.25 12.07 -10.00
N VAL A 47 -0.52 11.04 -9.66
CA VAL A 47 -1.00 10.80 -8.29
C VAL A 47 -0.56 9.43 -7.82
N LEU A 48 0.09 9.39 -6.66
CA LEU A 48 0.41 8.15 -5.94
C LEU A 48 -0.67 7.90 -4.90
N ALA A 49 -1.29 6.72 -4.95
CA ALA A 49 -2.30 6.31 -3.98
C ALA A 49 -1.92 4.95 -3.37
N GLY A 50 -2.16 4.77 -2.08
CA GLY A 50 -1.97 3.50 -1.39
C GLY A 50 -3.07 3.27 -0.37
N PHE A 51 -3.45 2.01 -0.18
CA PHE A 51 -4.54 1.63 0.72
C PHE A 51 -4.12 0.49 1.64
N ALA A 52 -4.16 0.72 2.95
CA ALA A 52 -3.94 -0.29 3.98
C ALA A 52 -5.29 -0.87 4.41
N GLY A 53 -5.64 -2.06 3.91
CA GLY A 53 -6.92 -2.72 4.23
C GLY A 53 -7.36 -3.77 3.21
N SER A 54 -8.65 -4.08 3.22
CA SER A 54 -9.25 -5.08 2.33
C SER A 54 -9.04 -4.68 0.86
N THR A 55 -8.89 -5.66 -0.04
CA THR A 55 -8.80 -5.37 -1.49
C THR A 55 -10.11 -4.84 -2.06
N ALA A 56 -11.24 -5.14 -1.42
CA ALA A 56 -12.54 -4.68 -1.89
C ALA A 56 -12.71 -3.17 -1.76
N ASP A 57 -12.02 -2.54 -0.80
CA ASP A 57 -12.09 -1.11 -0.53
C ASP A 57 -11.00 -0.29 -1.28
N ALA A 58 -10.14 -0.94 -2.08
CA ALA A 58 -8.86 -0.43 -2.59
C ALA A 58 -8.73 -0.31 -4.13
#